data_AF-A0A4P8PW01-F1
#
_entry.id   AF-A0A4P8PW01-F1
#
_cell.length_a   1.000
_cell.length_b   1.000
_cell.length_c   1.000
_cell.angle_alpha   90.00
_cell.angle_beta   90.00
_cell.angle_gamma   90.00
#
_symmetry.space_group_name_H-M   'P 1'
#
loop_
_entity.id
_entity.type
_entity.pdbx_description
1 polymer ?
#
loop_
_entity_poly.entity_id
_entity_poly.type
_entity_poly.pdbx_seq_one_letter_code
_entity_poly.pdbx_strand_id
1 'polypeptide(L)' 'MGIVRLSLDLPSDLSDTAAVEAAAAHLAEQRVRDWTDLSLQTRLTHDDPHARTYTFTYWRESDPS' A
#
# COMPACT_ATOMS: atom_id res chain seq x y z
N MET A 1 14.30 -7.41 9.52
CA MET A 1 13.11 -6.67 9.04
C MET A 1 13.56 -5.61 8.05
N GLY A 2 12.91 -5.51 6.90
CA GLY A 2 13.21 -4.50 5.87
C GLY A 2 11.98 -3.66 5.53
N ILE A 3 12.19 -2.40 5.15
CA ILE A 3 11.11 -1.54 4.65
C ILE A 3 10.80 -1.97 3.22
N VAL A 4 9.54 -2.25 2.94
CA VAL A 4 9.03 -2.53 1.60
C VAL A 4 8.08 -1.41 1.19
N ARG A 5 8.12 -1.04 -0.09
CA ARG A 5 7.21 -0.08 -0.70
C ARG A 5 6.19 -0.80 -1.56
N LEU A 6 4.93 -0.40 -1.45
CA LEU A 6 3.81 -0.85 -2.28
C LEU A 6 3.19 0.37 -2.95
N SER A 7 2.98 0.32 -4.26
CA SER A 7 2.24 1.35 -5.00
C SER A 7 1.01 0.72 -5.62
N LEU A 8 -0.15 1.34 -5.39
CA LEU A 8 -1.44 0.89 -5.92
C LEU A 8 -2.15 2.06 -6.59
N ASP A 9 -2.73 1.81 -7.76
CA ASP A 9 -3.67 2.72 -8.38
C ASP A 9 -5.05 2.44 -7.82
N LEU A 10 -5.60 3.42 -7.11
CA LEU A 10 -6.88 3.33 -6.42
C LEU A 10 -7.78 4.50 -6.84
N PRO A 11 -9.12 4.36 -6.68
CA PRO A 11 -10.05 5.46 -6.86
C PRO A 11 -9.60 6.77 -6.20
N SER A 12 -9.70 7.88 -6.93
CA SER A 12 -9.17 9.19 -6.51
C SER A 12 -9.91 9.80 -5.32
N ASP A 13 -11.12 9.33 -5.02
CA ASP A 13 -12.01 9.76 -3.94
C ASP A 13 -11.84 8.96 -2.64
N LEU A 14 -10.96 7.96 -2.62
CA LEU A 14 -10.70 7.18 -1.42
C LEU A 14 -10.05 8.03 -0.31
N SER A 15 -10.60 7.86 0.90
CA SER A 15 -9.98 8.35 2.12
C SER A 15 -8.68 7.61 2.43
N ASP A 16 -7.81 8.21 3.23
CA ASP A 16 -6.55 7.61 3.66
C ASP A 16 -6.75 6.26 4.32
N THR A 17 -7.75 6.16 5.21
CA THR A 17 -8.09 4.92 5.90
C THR A 17 -8.52 3.85 4.92
N ALA A 18 -9.41 4.17 3.99
CA ALA A 18 -9.89 3.21 3.00
C ALA A 18 -8.77 2.79 2.02
N ALA A 19 -7.83 3.69 1.70
CA ALA A 19 -6.66 3.37 0.91
C ALA A 19 -5.70 2.41 1.66
N VAL A 20 -5.52 2.58 2.97
CA VAL A 20 -4.72 1.66 3.81
C VAL A 20 -5.40 0.29 3.92
N GLU A 21 -6.72 0.24 4.07
CA GLU A 21 -7.48 -1.02 4.06
C GLU A 21 -7.35 -1.76 2.72
N ALA A 22 -7.42 -1.03 1.60
CA ALA A 22 -7.20 -1.60 0.27
C ALA A 22 -5.76 -2.15 0.12
N ALA A 23 -4.76 -1.43 0.63
CA ALA A 23 -3.38 -1.91 0.65
C ALA A 23 -3.20 -3.17 1.52
N ALA A 24 -3.84 -3.23 2.69
CA ALA A 24 -3.82 -4.43 3.55
C ALA A 24 -4.51 -5.63 2.87
N ALA A 25 -5.65 -5.41 2.21
CA ALA A 25 -6.33 -6.44 1.43
C ALA A 25 -5.45 -6.96 0.29
N HIS A 26 -4.78 -6.07 -0.45
CA HIS A 26 -3.85 -6.44 -1.51
C HIS A 26 -2.69 -7.31 -0.99
N LEU A 27 -2.10 -6.96 0.17
CA LEU A 27 -1.05 -7.78 0.79
C LEU A 27 -1.56 -9.18 1.16
N ALA A 28 -2.78 -9.28 1.69
CA ALA A 28 -3.42 -10.56 2.02
C ALA A 28 -3.67 -11.43 0.77
N GLU A 29 -4.15 -10.84 -0.32
CA GLU A 29 -4.34 -11.51 -1.62
C GLU A 29 -3.02 -12.06 -2.18
N GLN A 30 -1.94 -11.29 -2.04
CA GLN A 30 -0.58 -11.70 -2.43
C GLN A 30 0.08 -12.66 -1.43
N ARG A 31 -0.65 -13.10 -0.39
CA ARG A 31 -0.16 -13.96 0.70
C ARG A 31 1.05 -13.39 1.46
N VAL A 32 1.25 -12.07 1.43
CA VAL A 32 2.19 -11.38 2.32
C VAL A 32 1.50 -11.25 3.67
N ARG A 33 1.96 -12.02 4.67
CA ARG A 33 1.33 -12.11 6.00
C ARG A 33 2.25 -11.68 7.14
N ASP A 34 3.53 -11.52 6.83
CA ASP A 34 4.66 -11.17 7.68
C ASP A 34 4.95 -9.67 7.67
N TRP A 35 3.95 -8.84 7.37
CA TRP A 35 4.09 -7.38 7.33
C TRP A 35 3.58 -6.70 8.59
N THR A 36 4.19 -5.56 8.96
CA THR A 36 3.77 -4.69 10.05
C THR A 36 3.88 -3.20 9.65
N ASP A 37 3.24 -2.32 10.44
CA ASP A 37 3.35 -0.85 10.32
C ASP A 37 3.06 -0.29 8.91
N LEU A 38 2.02 -0.82 8.26
CA LEU A 38 1.55 -0.31 6.98
C LEU A 38 1.11 1.16 7.11
N SER A 39 1.73 2.03 6.34
CA SER A 39 1.52 3.47 6.37
C SER A 39 1.43 4.04 4.96
N LEU A 40 0.47 4.94 4.74
CA LEU A 40 0.37 5.73 3.51
C LEU A 40 1.45 6.81 3.51
N GLN A 41 2.27 6.86 2.46
CA GLN A 41 3.34 7.84 2.30
C GLN A 41 2.93 8.99 1.39
N THR A 42 2.47 8.68 0.17
CA THR A 42 2.18 9.72 -0.84
C THR A 42 0.99 9.35 -1.69
N ARG A 43 0.34 10.38 -2.24
CA ARG A 43 -0.66 10.28 -3.31
C ARG A 43 -0.16 11.04 -4.53
N LEU A 44 -0.12 10.38 -5.67
CA LEU A 44 0.20 11.01 -6.94
C LEU A 44 -1.08 11.08 -7.79
N THR A 45 -1.46 12.29 -8.16
CA THR A 45 -2.55 12.53 -9.11
C THR A 45 -2.00 12.40 -10.53
N HIS A 46 -2.74 11.69 -11.38
CA HIS A 46 -2.43 11.54 -12.81
C HIS A 46 -3.39 12.36 -13.66
N ASP A 47 -3.19 12.33 -14.98
CA ASP A 47 -4.14 12.93 -15.94
C ASP A 47 -5.51 12.25 -15.92
N ASP A 48 -5.61 11.01 -15.41
CA ASP A 48 -6.88 10.35 -15.14
C ASP A 48 -7.51 10.90 -13.84
N PRO A 49 -8.67 11.58 -13.91
CA PRO A 49 -9.34 12.12 -12.72
C PRO A 49 -9.93 11.03 -11.81
N HIS A 50 -10.08 9.79 -12.29
CA HIS A 50 -10.72 8.71 -11.55
C HIS A 50 -9.73 7.88 -10.71
N ALA A 51 -8.43 8.00 -10.96
CA ALA A 51 -7.42 7.20 -10.28
C ALA A 51 -6.29 8.07 -9.70
N ARG A 52 -5.73 7.61 -8.57
CA ARG A 52 -4.50 8.17 -7.98
C ARG A 52 -3.60 7.01 -7.60
N THR A 53 -2.29 7.19 -7.75
CA THR A 53 -1.34 6.22 -7.19
C THR A 53 -1.13 6.54 -5.72
N TYR A 54 -1.47 5.58 -4.87
CA TYR A 54 -1.17 5.60 -3.45
C TYR A 54 0.09 4.78 -3.22
N THR A 55 1.09 5.39 -2.59
CA THR A 55 2.33 4.71 -2.20
C THR A 55 2.32 4.47 -0.71
N PHE A 56 2.50 3.23 -0.31
CA PHE A 56 2.54 2.76 1.07
C PHE A 56 3.92 2.20 1.40
N THR A 57 4.26 2.22 2.68
CA THR A 57 5.42 1.53 3.24
C THR A 57 4.99 0.61 4.36
N TYR A 58 5.61 -0.56 4.44
CA TYR A 58 5.42 -1.50 5.54
C TYR A 58 6.74 -2.18 5.87
N TRP A 59 6.88 -2.67 7.10
CA TRP A 59 8.00 -3.53 7.48
C TRP A 59 7.67 -4.97 7.15
N ARG A 60 8.64 -5.72 6.64
CA ARG A 60 8.52 -7.16 6.44
C ARG A 60 9.63 -7.88 7.18
N GLU A 61 9.31 -9.00 7.82
CA GLU A 61 10.36 -9.92 8.27
C GLU A 61 11.08 -10.47 7.04
N SER A 62 12.38 -10.22 6.92
CA SER A 62 13.15 -10.84 5.87
C SER A 62 13.40 -12.27 6.31
N ASP A 63 13.04 -13.24 5.44
CA ASP A 63 13.35 -14.65 5.64
C ASP A 63 14.82 -14.79 6.09
N PRO A 64 15.13 -15.52 7.18
CA PRO A 64 16.51 -15.81 7.53
C PRO A 64 17.14 -16.63 6.39
N SER A 65 17.90 -15.96 5.54
CA SER A 65 18.68 -16.60 4.46
C SER A 65 19.70 -17.58 5.03
#